data_AF-A0A7Y4QPE4-F1
#
_entry.id   AF-A0A7Y4QPE4-F1
#
_cell.length_a   1.000
_cell.length_b   1.000
_cell.length_c   1.000
_cell.angle_alpha   90.00
_cell.angle_beta   90.00
_cell.angle_gamma   90.00
#
_symmetry.space_group_name_H-M   'P 1'
#
loop_
_entity.id
_entity.type
_entity.pdbx_description
1 polymer ?
#
loop_
_entity_poly.entity_id
_entity_poly.type
_entity_poly.pdbx_seq_one_letter_code
_entity_poly.pdbx_strand_id
1 'polypeptide(L)'
;MKDITSKIAKSLQGKDHCHVLVVYENHEARDRATAACDFLVQKFWTDIEFEFYWWRMEYLNAPELGERAALNAADADILFFALNSLPVQSSWFDRWLTHRGGRPGLLVQLTEIATNPSPGETATARFFQEITSRGAMDFLSASPHRTEDLLHDNEDSAELRGSDFTSDLDEMLRRTTPPSHSGLNE
;
A
#
# COMPACT_ATOMS: atom_id res chain seq x y z
N MET A 1 1.52 -19.55 1.28
CA MET A 1 1.38 -18.72 0.07
C MET A 1 -0.07 -18.58 -0.40
N LYS A 2 -0.86 -19.67 -0.48
CA LYS A 2 -2.29 -19.64 -0.88
C LYS A 2 -3.19 -18.69 -0.05
N ASP A 3 -2.85 -18.43 1.20
CA ASP A 3 -3.68 -17.62 2.12
C ASP A 3 -3.73 -16.12 1.74
N ILE A 4 -2.61 -15.55 1.28
CA ILE A 4 -2.48 -14.12 0.98
C ILE A 4 -3.35 -13.73 -0.22
N THR A 5 -3.18 -14.46 -1.33
CA THR A 5 -3.98 -14.22 -2.54
C THR A 5 -5.46 -14.44 -2.26
N SER A 6 -5.83 -15.46 -1.48
CA SER A 6 -7.22 -15.74 -1.15
C SER A 6 -7.87 -14.60 -0.35
N LYS A 7 -7.16 -14.04 0.65
CA LYS A 7 -7.64 -12.89 1.43
C LYS A 7 -7.79 -11.63 0.58
N ILE A 8 -6.81 -11.36 -0.30
CA ILE A 8 -6.88 -10.23 -1.24
C ILE A 8 -8.07 -10.42 -2.19
N ALA A 9 -8.20 -11.58 -2.84
CA ALA A 9 -9.29 -11.88 -3.75
C ALA A 9 -10.67 -11.77 -3.07
N LYS A 10 -10.79 -12.22 -1.81
CA LYS A 10 -12.01 -12.04 -1.01
C LYS A 10 -12.30 -10.56 -0.74
N SER A 11 -11.29 -9.75 -0.45
CA SER A 11 -11.45 -8.29 -0.23
C SER A 11 -11.88 -7.56 -1.51
N LEU A 12 -11.51 -8.11 -2.67
CA LEU A 12 -11.79 -7.58 -4.00
C LEU A 12 -13.07 -8.15 -4.64
N GLN A 13 -13.70 -9.17 -4.03
CA GLN A 13 -14.83 -9.87 -4.63
C GLN A 13 -16.03 -8.93 -4.85
N GLY A 14 -16.48 -8.82 -6.11
CA GLY A 14 -17.65 -8.02 -6.49
C GLY A 14 -17.40 -6.51 -6.57
N LYS A 15 -16.13 -6.08 -6.67
CA LYS A 15 -15.76 -4.68 -6.85
C LYS A 15 -15.22 -4.44 -8.25
N ASP A 16 -15.70 -3.37 -8.87
CA ASP A 16 -15.17 -2.88 -10.15
C ASP A 16 -14.06 -1.83 -9.93
N HIS A 17 -13.99 -1.26 -8.73
CA HIS A 17 -12.98 -0.26 -8.33
C HIS A 17 -12.41 -0.60 -6.94
N CYS A 18 -11.10 -0.44 -6.78
CA CYS A 18 -10.39 -0.74 -5.55
C CYS A 18 -9.49 0.42 -5.13
N HIS A 19 -9.76 0.97 -3.94
CA HIS A 19 -8.92 2.00 -3.32
C HIS A 19 -7.80 1.35 -2.51
N VAL A 20 -6.56 1.65 -2.87
CA VAL A 20 -5.37 1.14 -2.20
C VAL A 20 -4.60 2.30 -1.58
N LEU A 21 -4.44 2.29 -0.25
CA LEU A 21 -3.57 3.23 0.46
C LEU A 21 -2.21 2.59 0.69
N VAL A 22 -1.13 3.32 0.42
CA VAL A 22 0.24 2.91 0.69
C VAL A 22 0.89 3.90 1.63
N VAL A 23 1.37 3.40 2.77
CA VAL A 23 2.14 4.15 3.75
C VAL A 23 3.54 3.58 3.84
N TYR A 24 4.55 4.44 3.68
CA TYR A 24 5.95 4.04 3.70
C TYR A 24 6.83 5.02 4.49
N GLU A 25 7.88 4.51 5.12
CA GLU A 25 8.79 5.33 5.93
C GLU A 25 9.96 5.93 5.13
N ASN A 26 10.55 5.16 4.21
CA ASN A 26 11.78 5.50 3.52
C ASN A 26 11.77 4.96 2.08
N HIS A 27 12.86 5.18 1.33
CA HIS A 27 12.94 4.74 -0.07
C HIS A 27 12.86 3.21 -0.21
N GLU A 28 13.57 2.45 0.61
CA GLU A 28 13.56 0.98 0.56
C GLU A 28 12.17 0.41 0.88
N ALA A 29 11.48 1.00 1.86
CA ALA A 29 10.10 0.69 2.19
C ALA A 29 9.14 1.03 1.04
N ARG A 30 9.41 2.11 0.30
CA ARG A 30 8.64 2.47 -0.90
C ARG A 30 8.83 1.41 -1.98
N ASP A 31 10.07 0.99 -2.26
CA ASP A 31 10.37 -0.02 -3.29
C ASP A 31 9.67 -1.35 -2.97
N ARG A 32 9.68 -1.74 -1.69
CA ARG A 32 8.92 -2.88 -1.16
C ARG A 32 7.41 -2.76 -1.42
N ALA A 33 6.84 -1.59 -1.17
CA ALA A 33 5.42 -1.35 -1.39
C ALA A 33 5.06 -1.31 -2.88
N THR A 34 5.93 -0.76 -3.74
CA THR A 34 5.78 -0.78 -5.19
C THR A 34 5.70 -2.21 -5.70
N ALA A 35 6.61 -3.09 -5.29
CA ALA A 35 6.57 -4.50 -5.68
C ALA A 35 5.27 -5.20 -5.26
N ALA A 36 4.70 -4.85 -4.10
CA ALA A 36 3.41 -5.38 -3.66
C ALA A 36 2.23 -4.83 -4.48
N CYS A 37 2.29 -3.55 -4.90
CA CYS A 37 1.28 -2.95 -5.76
C CYS A 37 1.33 -3.53 -7.18
N ASP A 38 2.52 -3.70 -7.75
CA ASP A 38 2.72 -4.32 -9.06
C ASP A 38 2.14 -5.74 -9.07
N PHE A 39 2.33 -6.50 -8.00
CA PHE A 39 1.71 -7.82 -7.85
C PHE A 39 0.18 -7.78 -7.85
N LEU A 40 -0.44 -6.80 -7.16
CA LEU A 40 -1.89 -6.65 -7.19
C LEU A 40 -2.39 -6.36 -8.60
N VAL A 41 -1.77 -5.39 -9.27
CA VAL A 41 -2.14 -5.00 -10.62
C VAL A 41 -1.99 -6.19 -11.56
N GLN A 42 -0.82 -6.83 -11.61
CA GLN A 42 -0.58 -7.97 -12.50
C GLN A 42 -1.58 -9.11 -12.30
N LYS A 43 -2.06 -9.33 -11.08
CA LYS A 43 -2.94 -10.43 -10.75
C LYS A 43 -4.43 -10.15 -10.96
N PHE A 44 -4.86 -8.89 -10.84
CA PHE A 44 -6.28 -8.54 -10.76
C PHE A 44 -6.71 -7.41 -11.74
N TRP A 45 -5.80 -6.86 -12.55
CA TRP A 45 -6.09 -5.71 -13.44
C TRP A 45 -7.18 -5.95 -14.48
N THR A 46 -7.44 -7.20 -14.87
CA THR A 46 -8.41 -7.51 -15.93
C THR A 46 -9.85 -7.18 -15.52
N ASP A 47 -10.15 -7.24 -14.21
CA ASP A 47 -11.50 -7.16 -13.69
C ASP A 47 -11.74 -5.93 -12.78
N ILE A 48 -10.66 -5.24 -12.35
CA ILE A 48 -10.73 -4.22 -11.29
C ILE A 48 -9.85 -3.03 -11.63
N GLU A 49 -10.42 -1.82 -11.57
CA GLU A 49 -9.67 -0.57 -11.63
C GLU A 49 -9.05 -0.26 -10.26
N PHE A 50 -7.75 0.01 -10.24
CA PHE A 50 -7.00 0.29 -9.00
C PHE A 50 -6.67 1.77 -8.89
N GLU A 51 -7.00 2.37 -7.76
CA GLU A 51 -6.59 3.73 -7.41
C GLU A 51 -5.65 3.71 -6.20
N PHE A 52 -4.42 4.22 -6.39
CA PHE A 52 -3.38 4.17 -5.38
C PHE A 52 -3.12 5.53 -4.74
N TYR A 53 -3.15 5.57 -3.41
CA TYR A 53 -2.88 6.74 -2.59
C TYR A 53 -1.60 6.57 -1.78
N TRP A 54 -0.56 7.32 -2.12
CA TRP A 54 0.76 7.18 -1.52
C TRP A 54 1.04 8.24 -0.46
N TRP A 55 1.47 7.79 0.73
CA TRP A 55 1.76 8.67 1.86
C TRP A 55 3.09 8.31 2.52
N ARG A 56 3.96 9.31 2.66
CA ARG A 56 5.13 9.20 3.54
C ARG A 56 4.66 9.29 4.99
N MET A 57 5.20 8.42 5.83
CA MET A 57 4.88 8.35 7.25
C MET A 57 5.00 9.71 7.96
N GLU A 58 6.02 10.51 7.62
CA GLU A 58 6.25 11.83 8.22
C GLU A 58 5.09 12.81 8.03
N TYR A 59 4.28 12.65 6.98
CA TYR A 59 3.15 13.54 6.69
C TYR A 59 1.86 13.17 7.41
N LEU A 60 1.78 11.99 8.04
CA LEU A 60 0.56 11.53 8.72
C LEU A 60 0.22 12.37 9.96
N ASN A 61 1.22 13.03 10.55
CA ASN A 61 1.04 13.91 11.70
C ASN A 61 0.88 15.38 11.31
N ALA A 62 1.12 15.75 10.06
CA ALA A 62 0.86 17.11 9.60
C ALA A 62 -0.66 17.36 9.57
N PRO A 63 -1.17 18.54 9.98
CA PRO A 63 -2.61 18.75 10.15
C PRO A 63 -3.43 18.48 8.89
N GLU A 64 -3.11 19.16 7.78
CA GLU A 64 -3.87 19.05 6.54
C GLU A 64 -3.56 17.76 5.77
N LEU A 65 -2.28 17.39 5.68
CA LEU A 65 -1.86 16.18 4.96
C LEU A 65 -2.29 14.91 5.69
N GLY A 66 -2.17 14.90 7.02
CA GLY A 66 -2.60 13.81 7.86
C GLY A 66 -4.10 13.60 7.82
N GLU A 67 -4.89 14.67 7.76
CA GLU A 67 -6.34 14.57 7.58
C GLU A 67 -6.71 13.95 6.23
N ARG A 68 -6.09 14.41 5.13
CA ARG A 68 -6.31 13.82 3.81
C ARG A 68 -5.88 12.36 3.76
N ALA A 69 -4.75 12.03 4.37
CA ALA A 69 -4.29 10.65 4.49
C ALA A 69 -5.27 9.79 5.32
N ALA A 70 -5.87 10.35 6.38
CA ALA A 70 -6.85 9.66 7.21
C ALA A 70 -8.15 9.39 6.44
N LEU A 71 -8.62 10.34 5.65
CA LEU A 71 -9.80 10.15 4.79
C LEU A 71 -9.54 9.08 3.72
N ASN A 72 -8.37 9.11 3.06
CA ASN A 72 -7.98 8.07 2.11
C ASN A 72 -7.87 6.69 2.79
N ALA A 73 -7.33 6.63 4.01
CA ALA A 73 -7.23 5.38 4.78
C ALA A 73 -8.60 4.83 5.21
N ALA A 74 -9.56 5.71 5.50
CA ALA A 74 -10.91 5.33 5.87
C ALA A 74 -11.68 4.71 4.67
N ASP A 75 -11.43 5.22 3.47
CA ASP A 75 -12.10 4.75 2.25
C ASP A 75 -11.36 3.58 1.56
N ALA A 76 -10.10 3.34 1.90
CA ALA A 76 -9.29 2.29 1.30
C ALA A 76 -9.81 0.87 1.60
N ASP A 77 -9.88 0.07 0.54
CA ASP A 77 -10.16 -1.37 0.57
C ASP A 77 -8.95 -2.16 1.04
N ILE A 78 -7.77 -1.75 0.58
CA ILE A 78 -6.48 -2.35 0.93
C ILE A 78 -5.56 -1.26 1.46
N LEU A 79 -4.93 -1.52 2.60
CA LEU A 79 -3.92 -0.66 3.20
C LEU A 79 -2.58 -1.39 3.28
N PHE A 80 -1.58 -0.90 2.55
CA PHE A 80 -0.20 -1.34 2.67
C PHE A 80 0.56 -0.45 3.64
N PHE A 81 1.18 -1.05 4.65
CA PHE A 81 2.09 -0.37 5.58
C PHE A 81 3.48 -0.97 5.48
N ALA A 82 4.39 -0.28 4.80
CA ALA A 82 5.82 -0.59 4.78
C ALA A 82 6.53 0.26 5.84
N LEU A 83 6.45 -0.18 7.09
CA LEU A 83 7.03 0.49 8.26
C LEU A 83 7.89 -0.51 9.05
N ASN A 84 9.09 -0.09 9.46
CA ASN A 84 10.00 -0.89 10.28
C ASN A 84 9.68 -0.74 11.77
N SER A 85 9.11 0.40 12.17
CA SER A 85 8.62 0.60 13.53
C SER A 85 7.40 1.53 13.55
N LEU A 86 6.50 1.29 14.49
CA LEU A 86 5.39 2.20 14.72
C LEU A 86 5.85 3.44 15.49
N PRO A 87 5.30 4.61 15.16
CA PRO A 87 5.48 5.77 15.99
C PRO A 87 4.63 5.60 17.26
N VAL A 88 5.24 5.85 18.42
CA VAL A 88 4.65 5.72 19.77
C VAL A 88 3.36 6.57 20.00
N GLN A 89 2.98 7.45 19.05
CA GLN A 89 1.89 8.44 19.22
C GLN A 89 1.00 8.65 17.99
N SER A 90 0.59 7.61 17.27
CA SER A 90 -0.19 7.83 16.04
C SER A 90 -1.70 7.97 16.29
N SER A 91 -2.09 9.11 16.87
CA SER A 91 -3.48 9.64 16.88
C SER A 91 -4.14 9.64 15.50
N TRP A 92 -3.33 9.58 14.44
CA TRP A 92 -3.78 9.38 13.06
C TRP A 92 -4.54 8.05 12.86
N PHE A 93 -4.16 6.95 13.51
CA PHE A 93 -4.90 5.68 13.37
C PHE A 93 -6.30 5.78 13.98
N ASP A 94 -6.44 6.40 15.15
CA ASP A 94 -7.74 6.62 15.76
C ASP A 94 -8.65 7.51 14.89
N ARG A 95 -8.06 8.50 14.20
CA ARG A 95 -8.79 9.37 13.27
C ARG A 95 -9.40 8.59 12.12
N TRP A 96 -8.61 7.89 11.31
CA TRP A 96 -9.20 7.18 10.16
C TRP A 96 -10.11 6.03 10.56
N LEU A 97 -9.85 5.37 11.69
CA LEU A 97 -10.76 4.36 12.24
C LEU A 97 -12.14 4.95 12.55
N THR A 98 -12.20 6.18 13.06
CA THR A 98 -13.46 6.89 13.32
C THR A 98 -14.24 7.16 12.03
N HIS A 99 -13.54 7.48 10.94
CA HIS A 99 -14.16 7.75 9.64
C HIS A 99 -14.59 6.49 8.87
N ARG A 100 -13.97 5.33 9.12
CA ARG A 100 -14.18 4.10 8.33
C ARG A 100 -15.56 3.45 8.49
N GLY A 101 -16.24 3.69 9.62
CA GLY A 101 -17.58 3.16 9.85
C GLY A 101 -17.70 1.62 9.83
N GLY A 102 -16.60 0.89 10.08
CA GLY A 102 -16.59 -0.58 10.10
C GLY A 102 -16.60 -1.25 8.72
N ARG A 103 -16.21 -0.54 7.66
CA ARG A 103 -16.07 -1.10 6.31
C ARG A 103 -15.04 -2.25 6.29
N PRO A 104 -15.40 -3.44 5.74
CA PRO A 104 -14.45 -4.52 5.58
C PRO A 104 -13.31 -4.12 4.65
N GLY A 105 -12.10 -4.57 4.95
CA GLY A 105 -10.93 -4.32 4.14
C GLY A 105 -9.74 -5.14 4.62
N LEU A 106 -8.61 -4.97 3.96
CA LEU A 106 -7.39 -5.70 4.25
C LEU A 106 -6.26 -4.74 4.61
N LEU A 107 -5.62 -4.94 5.75
CA LEU A 107 -4.38 -4.28 6.11
C LEU A 107 -3.23 -5.26 5.95
N VAL A 108 -2.24 -4.88 5.15
CA VAL A 108 -1.04 -5.66 4.88
C VAL A 108 0.18 -4.91 5.42
N GLN A 109 0.82 -5.48 6.43
CA GLN A 109 2.13 -5.04 6.89
C GLN A 109 3.21 -5.63 5.97
N LEU A 110 4.05 -4.78 5.41
CA LEU A 110 5.18 -5.16 4.55
C LEU A 110 6.49 -5.07 5.35
N THR A 111 6.99 -6.22 5.79
CA THR A 111 8.23 -6.30 6.58
C THR A 111 9.43 -6.70 5.73
N GLU A 112 10.62 -6.44 6.26
CA GLU A 112 11.86 -7.00 5.72
C GLU A 112 11.92 -8.51 5.96
N ILE A 113 12.74 -9.18 5.15
CA ILE A 113 13.04 -10.60 5.34
C ILE A 113 14.14 -10.68 6.41
N ALA A 114 13.73 -10.60 7.67
CA ALA A 114 14.58 -11.00 8.77
C ALA A 114 14.30 -12.47 9.12
N THR A 115 15.33 -13.29 9.25
CA THR A 115 15.23 -14.69 9.68
C THR A 115 14.64 -14.86 11.07
N ASN A 116 14.64 -13.78 11.87
CA ASN A 116 13.87 -13.65 13.10
C ASN A 116 13.22 -12.28 13.14
N PRO A 117 11.91 -12.19 13.44
CA PRO A 117 11.27 -10.91 13.64
C PRO A 117 11.91 -10.21 14.84
N SER A 118 12.34 -8.98 14.64
CA SER A 118 12.80 -8.13 15.72
C SER A 118 11.65 -7.88 16.73
N PRO A 119 11.96 -7.54 17.99
CA PRO A 119 10.95 -7.14 18.96
C PRO A 119 10.06 -5.97 18.45
N GLY A 120 10.63 -5.08 17.63
CA GLY A 120 9.90 -3.96 17.01
C GLY A 120 8.88 -4.40 15.96
N GLU A 121 9.22 -5.38 15.12
CA GLU A 121 8.28 -5.95 14.12
C GLU A 121 7.13 -6.70 14.80
N THR A 122 7.42 -7.42 15.89
CA THR A 122 6.41 -8.13 16.67
C THR A 122 5.44 -7.16 17.36
N ALA A 123 5.95 -6.05 17.92
CA ALA A 123 5.12 -5.00 18.49
C ALA A 123 4.24 -4.32 17.41
N THR A 124 4.82 -4.10 16.21
CA THR A 124 4.11 -3.52 15.08
C THR A 124 2.97 -4.39 14.57
N ALA A 125 3.21 -5.70 14.43
CA ALA A 125 2.19 -6.64 14.03
C ALA A 125 1.03 -6.72 15.05
N ARG A 126 1.34 -6.74 16.35
CA ARG A 126 0.32 -6.74 17.41
C ARG A 126 -0.56 -5.49 17.34
N PHE A 127 0.06 -4.31 17.21
CA PHE A 127 -0.69 -3.07 17.07
C PHE A 127 -1.59 -3.09 15.83
N PHE A 128 -1.08 -3.54 14.67
CA PHE A 128 -1.93 -3.63 13.48
C PHE A 128 -3.08 -4.61 13.66
N GLN A 129 -2.89 -5.75 14.34
CA GLN A 129 -3.98 -6.66 14.69
C GLN A 129 -5.05 -5.99 15.56
N GLU A 130 -4.64 -5.16 16.53
CA GLU A 130 -5.57 -4.39 17.36
C GLU A 130 -6.36 -3.36 16.54
N ILE A 131 -5.67 -2.61 15.67
CA ILE A 131 -6.27 -1.61 14.78
C ILE A 131 -7.24 -2.26 13.79
N THR A 132 -6.87 -3.38 13.16
CA THR A 132 -7.74 -4.07 12.20
C THR A 132 -8.97 -4.65 12.88
N SER A 133 -8.82 -5.16 14.11
CA SER A 133 -9.95 -5.66 14.91
C SER A 133 -10.96 -4.55 15.20
N ARG A 134 -10.49 -3.33 15.49
CA ARG A 134 -11.35 -2.16 15.70
C ARG A 134 -11.99 -1.67 14.40
N GLY A 135 -11.29 -1.79 13.27
CA GLY A 135 -11.72 -1.32 11.95
C GLY A 135 -12.55 -2.31 11.13
N ALA A 136 -12.88 -3.49 11.68
CA ALA A 136 -13.52 -4.60 10.97
C ALA A 136 -12.73 -5.06 9.72
N MET A 137 -11.40 -5.04 9.82
CA MET A 137 -10.49 -5.41 8.74
C MET A 137 -9.80 -6.75 9.02
N ASP A 138 -9.41 -7.42 7.94
CA ASP A 138 -8.46 -8.52 7.99
C ASP A 138 -7.04 -7.97 8.09
N PHE A 139 -6.20 -8.65 8.87
CA PHE A 139 -4.76 -8.38 8.96
C PHE A 139 -3.95 -9.45 8.25
N LEU A 140 -2.91 -9.02 7.55
CA LEU A 140 -1.89 -9.87 6.97
C LEU A 140 -0.50 -9.24 7.15
N SER A 141 0.49 -10.07 7.45
CA SER A 141 1.91 -9.68 7.34
C SER A 141 2.53 -10.40 6.16
N ALA A 142 3.24 -9.66 5.30
CA ALA A 142 3.84 -10.16 4.07
C ALA A 142 5.24 -9.58 3.87
N SER A 143 6.11 -10.35 3.22
CA SER A 143 7.43 -9.88 2.78
C SER A 143 7.54 -9.92 1.25
N PRO A 144 7.93 -8.81 0.59
CA PRO A 144 7.80 -8.68 -0.86
C PRO A 144 8.85 -9.40 -1.70
N HIS A 145 9.93 -9.99 -1.14
CA HIS A 145 10.79 -10.89 -1.96
C HIS A 145 10.30 -12.35 -1.98
N ARG A 146 9.08 -12.62 -1.50
CA ARG A 146 8.32 -13.82 -1.93
C ARG A 146 7.43 -13.56 -3.14
N THR A 147 7.56 -12.42 -3.81
CA THR A 147 6.77 -12.12 -5.01
C THR A 147 7.31 -12.83 -6.25
N GLU A 148 8.61 -13.15 -6.30
CA GLU A 148 9.18 -14.07 -7.32
C GLU A 148 8.61 -15.50 -7.16
N ASP A 149 8.28 -15.89 -5.92
CA ASP A 149 7.59 -17.14 -5.57
C ASP A 149 6.08 -17.10 -5.90
N LEU A 150 5.48 -15.89 -5.99
CA LEU A 150 4.09 -15.67 -6.41
C LEU A 150 3.92 -15.67 -7.94
N LEU A 151 5.00 -15.40 -8.68
CA LEU A 151 5.07 -15.45 -10.15
C LEU A 151 5.49 -16.84 -10.67
N HIS A 152 6.06 -17.71 -9.81
CA HIS A 152 6.53 -19.06 -10.15
C HIS A 152 5.52 -20.20 -9.91
N ASP A 153 4.23 -19.93 -9.73
CA ASP A 153 3.22 -21.01 -9.59
C ASP A 153 2.51 -21.36 -10.90
N ASN A 154 2.98 -20.88 -12.06
CA ASN A 154 2.51 -21.34 -13.39
C ASN A 154 3.66 -21.31 -14.41
N GLU A 155 4.58 -22.27 -14.34
CA GLU A 155 5.53 -22.58 -15.42
C GLU A 155 4.85 -23.24 -16.64
N ASP A 156 3.72 -22.70 -17.12
CA ASP A 156 3.09 -23.22 -18.35
C ASP A 156 2.40 -22.15 -19.23
N SER A 157 2.72 -20.87 -19.07
CA SER A 157 2.31 -19.84 -20.02
C SER A 157 3.32 -18.71 -20.10
N ALA A 158 4.54 -19.07 -20.50
CA ALA A 158 5.49 -18.11 -21.04
C ALA A 158 5.07 -17.76 -22.47
N GLU A 159 4.40 -16.62 -22.68
CA GLU A 159 4.63 -15.76 -23.84
C GLU A 159 3.85 -14.43 -23.72
N LEU A 160 4.58 -13.33 -23.90
CA LEU A 160 4.15 -11.92 -23.98
C LEU A 160 3.67 -11.22 -22.69
N ARG A 161 4.59 -10.50 -22.04
CA ARG A 161 4.55 -9.01 -21.95
C ARG A 161 5.57 -8.50 -20.94
N GLY A 162 6.69 -8.02 -21.45
CA GLY A 162 7.61 -7.17 -20.71
C GLY A 162 8.18 -6.14 -21.66
N SER A 163 7.71 -4.89 -21.57
CA SER A 163 8.52 -3.70 -21.93
C SER A 163 7.84 -2.36 -21.64
N ASP A 164 6.51 -2.26 -21.60
CA ASP A 164 5.89 -0.93 -21.81
C ASP A 164 5.52 -0.13 -20.55
N PHE A 165 5.38 -0.76 -19.37
CA PHE A 165 4.76 -0.06 -18.23
C PHE A 165 5.72 0.76 -17.36
N THR A 166 7.01 0.43 -17.33
CA THR A 166 7.98 1.14 -16.48
C THR A 166 8.40 2.50 -17.04
N SER A 167 8.16 2.77 -18.32
CA SER A 167 8.49 4.06 -18.94
C SER A 167 7.50 5.16 -18.56
N ASP A 168 6.20 4.84 -18.47
CA ASP A 168 5.16 5.85 -18.21
C ASP A 168 5.15 6.33 -16.75
N LEU A 169 5.47 5.44 -15.79
CA LEU A 169 5.52 5.81 -14.38
C LEU A 169 6.70 6.74 -14.06
N ASP A 170 7.87 6.48 -14.68
CA ASP A 170 9.06 7.32 -14.52
C ASP A 170 8.90 8.68 -15.24
N GLU A 171 8.16 8.72 -16.36
CA GLU A 171 7.86 9.97 -17.07
C GLU A 171 6.86 10.85 -16.30
N MET A 172 5.85 10.28 -15.64
CA MET A 172 4.89 11.03 -14.83
C MET A 172 5.53 11.65 -13.57
N LEU A 173 6.47 10.94 -12.93
CA LEU A 173 7.17 11.43 -11.73
C LEU A 173 8.15 12.59 -12.02
N ARG A 174 8.64 12.71 -13.26
CA ARG A 174 9.59 13.76 -13.66
C ARG A 174 8.93 15.09 -14.06
N ARG A 175 7.61 15.15 -14.25
CA ARG A 175 6.90 16.35 -14.76
C ARG A 175 6.57 17.44 -13.73
N THR A 176 7.13 17.45 -12.51
CA THR A 176 7.03 18.62 -11.62
C THR A 176 8.16 19.61 -11.89
N THR A 177 8.02 20.43 -12.93
CA THR A 177 8.75 21.71 -13.04
C THR A 177 7.76 22.85 -12.75
N PRO A 178 8.08 23.80 -11.84
CA PRO A 178 7.18 24.92 -11.55
C PRO A 178 7.03 25.84 -12.78
N PRO A 179 5.84 26.40 -13.05
CA PRO A 179 5.68 27.34 -14.15
C PRO A 179 6.48 28.62 -13.87
N SER A 180 7.60 28.77 -14.58
CA SER A 180 8.31 30.05 -14.69
C SER A 180 7.55 30.93 -15.69
N HIS A 181 6.52 31.62 -15.20
CA HIS A 181 5.87 32.70 -15.93
C HIS A 181 5.96 33.98 -15.11
N SER A 182 6.98 34.78 -15.38
CA SER A 182 6.84 36.24 -15.43
C SER A 182 7.93 36.76 -16.35
N GLY A 183 7.50 36.99 -17.59
CA GLY A 183 8.32 37.49 -18.67
C GLY A 183 8.78 38.93 -18.42
N LEU A 184 9.93 39.21 -19.05
CA LEU A 184 10.33 40.54 -19.46
C LEU A 184 9.21 41.22 -20.27
N ASN A 185 8.86 42.44 -19.85
CA ASN A 185 8.37 43.57 -20.63
C ASN A 185 9.00 44.78 -19.90
N GLU A 186 9.73 45.73 -20.48
CA GLU A 186 10.19 46.10 -21.82
C GLU A 186 11.58 46.74 -21.65
#